data_AF-A0A0C3A1A9-F1
#
_entry.id   AF-A0A0C3A1A9-F1
#
_cell.length_a   1.000
_cell.length_b   1.000
_cell.length_c   1.000
_cell.angle_alpha   90.00
_cell.angle_beta   90.00
_cell.angle_gamma   90.00
#
_symmetry.space_group_name_H-M   'P 1'
#
loop_
_entity.id
_entity.type
_entity.pdbx_description
1 polymer ?
#
loop_
_entity_poly.entity_id
_entity_poly.type
_entity_poly.pdbx_seq_one_letter_code
_entity_poly.pdbx_strand_id
1 'polypeptide(L)' 'PGVQGFVCQACENLSMALDAIIESHVIQMHHANERKDPRMLSVGELVYLTTKNLTLPKGRAHKLLPKYVGPMKIV' A
#
# COMPACT_ATOMS: atom_id res chain seq x y z
N PRO A 1 -6.40 -45.82 -6.59
CA PRO A 1 -5.50 -44.74 -6.11
C PRO A 1 -5.24 -43.58 -7.09
N GLY A 2 -5.48 -43.73 -8.41
CA GLY A 2 -5.07 -42.71 -9.40
C GLY A 2 -5.92 -41.42 -9.47
N VAL A 3 -7.26 -41.53 -9.40
CA VAL A 3 -8.15 -40.36 -9.59
C VAL A 3 -8.06 -39.35 -8.44
N GLN A 4 -7.98 -39.84 -7.21
CA GLN A 4 -7.85 -38.97 -6.03
C GLN A 4 -6.51 -38.21 -6.02
N GLY A 5 -5.41 -38.87 -6.43
CA GLY A 5 -4.11 -38.20 -6.58
C GLY A 5 -4.13 -37.11 -7.65
N PHE A 6 -4.80 -37.35 -8.77
CA PHE A 6 -4.98 -36.35 -9.81
C PHE A 6 -5.75 -35.11 -9.33
N VAL A 7 -6.85 -35.32 -8.59
CA VAL A 7 -7.64 -34.21 -8.02
C VAL A 7 -6.82 -33.43 -6.99
N CYS A 8 -6.06 -34.12 -6.13
CA CYS A 8 -5.18 -33.47 -5.15
C CYS A 8 -4.16 -32.57 -5.84
N GLN A 9 -3.47 -33.11 -6.86
CA GLN A 9 -2.47 -32.36 -7.62
C GLN A 9 -3.08 -31.16 -8.34
N ALA A 10 -4.28 -31.30 -8.90
CA ALA A 10 -4.97 -30.20 -9.56
C ALA A 10 -5.30 -29.07 -8.57
N CYS A 11 -5.78 -29.41 -7.37
CA CYS A 11 -6.05 -28.43 -6.32
C CYS A 11 -4.77 -27.71 -5.85
N GLU A 12 -3.68 -28.44 -5.66
CA GLU A 12 -2.38 -27.86 -5.28
C GLU A 12 -1.87 -26.89 -6.36
N ASN A 13 -1.93 -27.29 -7.63
CA ASN A 13 -1.51 -26.43 -8.74
C ASN A 13 -2.33 -25.15 -8.82
N LEU A 14 -3.65 -25.23 -8.56
CA LEU A 14 -4.53 -24.06 -8.51
C LEU A 14 -4.17 -23.14 -7.34
N SER A 15 -3.89 -23.69 -6.16
CA SER A 15 -3.46 -22.89 -5.00
C SER A 15 -2.14 -22.17 -5.29
N MET A 16 -1.14 -22.88 -5.82
CA MET A 16 0.15 -22.29 -6.18
C MET A 16 0.01 -21.19 -7.24
N ALA A 17 -0.84 -21.41 -8.25
CA ALA A 17 -1.09 -20.40 -9.28
C ALA A 17 -1.76 -19.15 -8.69
N LEU A 18 -2.72 -19.32 -7.76
CA LEU A 18 -3.37 -18.21 -7.08
C LEU A 18 -2.37 -17.39 -6.25
N ASP A 19 -1.55 -18.08 -5.46
CA ASP A 19 -0.53 -17.43 -4.62
C ASP A 19 0.47 -16.64 -5.47
N ALA A 20 0.94 -17.23 -6.57
CA ALA A 20 1.83 -16.56 -7.51
C ALA A 20 1.19 -15.31 -8.15
N ILE A 21 -0.10 -15.37 -8.49
CA ILE A 21 -0.83 -14.20 -9.02
C ILE A 21 -0.91 -13.11 -7.95
N ILE A 22 -1.26 -13.45 -6.71
CA ILE A 22 -1.36 -12.50 -5.59
C ILE A 22 0.00 -11.83 -5.35
N GLU A 23 1.08 -12.60 -5.26
CA GLU A 23 2.43 -12.07 -5.10
C GLU A 23 2.82 -11.13 -6.26
N SER A 24 2.53 -11.53 -7.49
CA SER A 24 2.84 -10.71 -8.67
C SER A 24 2.08 -9.38 -8.65
N HIS A 25 0.81 -9.39 -8.23
CA HIS A 25 0.00 -8.19 -8.10
C HIS A 25 0.54 -7.23 -7.04
N VAL A 26 1.03 -7.75 -5.91
CA VAL A 26 1.63 -6.92 -4.84
C VAL A 26 2.87 -6.19 -5.37
N ILE A 27 3.74 -6.89 -6.12
CA ILE A 27 4.95 -6.31 -6.71
C ILE A 27 4.58 -5.27 -7.79
N GLN A 28 3.64 -5.60 -8.67
CA GLN A 28 3.15 -4.68 -9.69
C GLN A 28 2.52 -3.42 -9.08
N MET A 29 1.67 -3.58 -8.05
CA MET A 29 1.09 -2.44 -7.35
C MET A 29 2.15 -1.59 -6.67
N HIS A 30 3.16 -2.21 -6.05
CA HIS A 30 4.26 -1.47 -5.43
C HIS A 30 4.98 -0.60 -6.47
N HIS A 31 5.43 -1.18 -7.58
CA HIS A 31 6.13 -0.43 -8.62
C HIS A 31 5.23 0.57 -9.35
N ALA A 32 3.95 0.25 -9.59
CA ALA A 32 3.01 1.19 -10.18
C ALA A 32 2.78 2.40 -9.26
N ASN A 33 2.71 2.19 -7.94
CA ASN A 33 2.58 3.26 -6.96
C ASN A 33 3.87 4.07 -6.80
N GLU A 34 5.04 3.43 -6.86
CA GLU A 34 6.34 4.13 -6.85
C GLU A 34 6.55 4.98 -8.11
N ARG A 35 6.13 4.47 -9.28
CA ARG A 35 6.27 5.13 -10.58
C ARG A 35 5.14 6.09 -10.90
N LYS A 36 4.14 6.28 -10.03
CA LYS A 36 3.20 7.37 -10.21
C LYS A 36 3.98 8.67 -10.11
N ASP A 37 4.03 9.37 -11.23
CA ASP A 37 4.58 10.71 -11.32
C ASP A 37 3.92 11.56 -10.20
N PRO A 38 4.71 12.15 -9.28
CA PRO A 38 4.14 13.00 -8.25
C PRO A 38 3.36 14.10 -8.96
N ARG A 39 2.03 14.05 -8.83
CA ARG A 39 1.13 15.08 -9.34
C ARG A 39 1.71 16.43 -8.94
N MET A 40 1.99 17.28 -9.93
CA MET A 40 2.47 18.63 -9.66
C MET A 40 1.43 19.35 -8.80
N LEU A 41 1.79 19.59 -7.55
CA LEU A 41 0.94 20.29 -6.61
C LEU A 41 0.97 21.78 -6.93
N SER A 42 -0.19 22.40 -7.00
CA SER A 42 -0.30 23.85 -7.28
C SER A 42 -0.50 24.65 -6.00
N VAL A 43 -0.01 25.88 -5.98
CA VAL A 43 -0.32 26.84 -4.91
C VAL A 43 -1.84 26.97 -4.80
N GLY A 44 -2.36 26.82 -3.59
CA GLY A 44 -3.78 26.86 -3.30
C GLY A 44 -4.48 25.51 -3.19
N GLU A 45 -3.84 24.41 -3.57
CA GLU A 45 -4.40 23.06 -3.36
C GLU A 45 -4.33 22.63 -1.89
N LEU A 46 -5.26 21.74 -1.51
CA LEU A 46 -5.34 21.14 -0.19
C LEU A 46 -4.63 19.79 -0.19
N VAL A 47 -3.60 19.65 0.65
CA VAL A 47 -2.79 18.44 0.75
C VAL A 47 -2.67 17.93 2.17
N TYR A 48 -2.53 16.62 2.31
CA TYR A 48 -2.21 15.99 3.58
C TYR A 48 -0.69 15.96 3.78
N LEU A 49 -0.23 16.34 4.97
CA LEU A 49 1.20 16.36 5.32
C LEU A 49 1.55 15.22 6.27
N THR A 50 2.70 14.58 6.03
CA THR A 50 3.20 13.49 6.90
C THR A 50 3.69 14.05 8.22
N THR A 51 3.27 13.44 9.34
CA THR A 51 3.67 13.85 10.70
C THR A 51 5.14 13.57 11.03
N LYS A 52 5.86 12.84 10.18
CA LYS A 52 7.29 12.51 10.33
C LYS A 52 8.18 13.76 10.36
N ASN A 53 7.82 14.80 9.61
CA ASN A 53 8.62 16.03 9.47
C ASN A 53 7.96 17.24 10.14
N LEU A 54 6.91 17.04 10.93
CA LEU A 54 6.18 18.11 11.61
C LEU A 54 6.55 18.17 13.08
N THR A 55 6.62 19.38 13.64
CA THR A 55 6.69 19.58 15.08
C THR A 55 5.34 19.24 15.69
N LEU A 56 5.29 18.11 16.41
CA LEU A 56 4.07 17.62 17.02
C LEU A 56 3.85 18.26 18.40
N PRO A 57 2.60 18.44 18.85
CA PRO A 57 2.30 19.01 20.16
C PRO A 57 2.93 18.14 21.26
N LYS A 58 3.59 18.80 22.22
CA LYS A 58 4.29 18.13 23.33
C LYS A 58 3.29 17.32 24.17
N GLY A 59 3.70 16.13 24.62
CA GLY A 59 2.91 15.30 25.54
C GLY A 59 2.04 14.22 24.87
N ARG A 60 2.12 14.03 23.55
CA ARG A 60 1.45 12.91 22.86
C ARG A 60 2.47 11.90 22.34
N ALA A 61 2.25 10.62 22.61
CA ALA A 61 3.09 9.56 22.06
C ALA A 61 2.94 9.49 20.54
N HIS A 62 4.06 9.37 19.80
CA HIS A 62 4.06 9.24 18.35
C HIS A 62 3.19 8.08 17.83
N LYS A 63 3.03 7.01 18.62
CA LYS A 63 2.16 5.87 18.30
C LYS A 63 0.67 6.23 18.22
N LEU A 64 0.25 7.29 18.92
CA LEU A 64 -1.15 7.73 18.98
C LEU A 64 -1.46 8.87 18.01
N LEU A 65 -0.46 9.30 17.23
CA LEU A 65 -0.64 10.37 16.26
C LEU A 65 -1.01 9.79 14.90
N PRO A 66 -1.91 10.44 14.15
CA PRO A 66 -2.18 10.04 12.79
C PRO A 66 -0.92 10.20 11.93
N LYS A 67 -0.76 9.33 10.93
CA LYS A 67 0.38 9.38 10.00
C LYS A 67 0.36 10.65 9.13
N TYR A 68 -0.83 11.17 8.86
CA TYR A 68 -1.05 12.38 8.08
C TYR A 68 -1.92 13.38 8.85
N VAL A 69 -1.58 14.66 8.75
CA VAL A 69 -2.38 15.79 9.28
C VAL A 69 -3.08 16.48 8.12
N GLY A 70 -4.26 17.03 8.43
CA GLY A 70 -5.37 17.40 7.53
C GLY A 70 -5.05 18.21 6.27
N PRO A 71 -6.09 18.57 5.51
CA PRO A 71 -5.93 19.30 4.26
C PRO A 71 -5.39 20.71 4.54
N MET A 72 -4.11 20.90 4.26
CA MET A 72 -3.39 22.15 4.42
C MET A 72 -3.22 22.79 3.06
N LYS A 73 -3.45 24.10 2.97
CA LYS A 73 -3.32 24.85 1.73
C LYS A 73 -1.84 25.09 1.44
N ILE A 74 -1.41 24.82 0.22
CA ILE A 74 -0.08 25.21 -0.26
C ILE A 74 -0.09 26.74 -0.47
N VAL A 75 0.80 27.45 0.21
CA VAL A 75 0.96 28.92 0.14
C VAL A 75 2.23 29.26 -0.62
#